data_AF-A0A4V2U9S0-F1
#
_entry.id   AF-A0A4V2U9S0-F1
#
_cell.length_a   1.000
_cell.length_b   1.000
_cell.length_c   1.000
_cell.angle_alpha   90.00
_cell.angle_beta   90.00
_cell.angle_gamma   90.00
#
_symmetry.space_group_name_H-M   'P 1'
#
loop_
_entity.id
_entity.type
_entity.pdbx_description
1 polymer ?
#
loop_
_entity_poly.entity_id
_entity_poly.type
_entity_poly.pdbx_seq_one_letter_code
_entity_poly.pdbx_strand_id
1 'polypeptide(L)' 'MNTVPFYRSDVPLDSNDLATCQKIVDALAAEAKIERDSEEWRRISVIAIQLVQQGVHEHEDLLAMVRAARGLR' A
#
# COMPACT_ATOMS: atom_id res chain seq x y z
N MET A 1 6.40 -17.45 11.13
CA MET A 1 6.14 -16.08 10.64
C MET A 1 7.13 -15.83 9.51
N ASN A 2 6.69 -15.96 8.25
CA ASN A 2 7.54 -15.65 7.09
C ASN A 2 7.28 -14.21 6.70
N THR A 3 8.16 -13.30 7.09
CA THR A 3 8.19 -11.95 6.50
C THR A 3 8.75 -12.09 5.10
N VAL A 4 7.91 -11.97 4.08
CA VAL A 4 8.38 -11.81 2.70
C VAL A 4 9.26 -10.55 2.67
N PRO A 5 10.56 -10.65 2.32
CA PRO A 5 11.38 -9.46 2.18
C PRO A 5 10.87 -8.73 0.93
N PHE A 6 10.18 -7.61 1.13
CA PHE A 6 9.83 -6.71 0.04
C PHE A 6 11.14 -6.20 -0.57
N TYR A 7 11.54 -6.77 -1.70
CA TYR A 7 12.70 -6.31 -2.46
C TYR A 7 12.44 -4.85 -2.86
N ARG A 8 13.39 -3.95 -2.57
CA ARG A 8 13.33 -2.57 -3.09
C ARG A 8 13.44 -2.68 -4.60
N SER A 9 12.33 -2.47 -5.29
CA SER A 9 12.30 -2.35 -6.73
C SER A 9 12.62 -0.90 -7.08
N ASP A 10 13.63 -0.69 -7.91
CA ASP A 10 14.02 0.64 -8.41
C ASP A 10 13.12 1.10 -9.57
N VAL A 11 11.97 0.45 -9.78
CA VAL A 11 11.00 0.86 -10.79
C VAL A 11 10.47 2.25 -10.43
N PRO A 12 10.64 3.25 -11.31
CA PRO A 12 10.11 4.58 -11.09
C PRO A 12 8.58 4.55 -11.16
N LEU A 13 7.93 5.25 -10.23
CA LEU A 13 6.48 5.43 -10.24
C LEU A 13 6.11 6.58 -11.16
N ASP A 14 5.08 6.38 -11.97
CA ASP A 14 4.46 7.47 -12.71
C ASP A 14 3.33 8.14 -11.89
N SER A 15 2.70 9.17 -12.47
CA SER A 15 1.60 9.87 -11.81
C SER A 15 0.36 8.99 -11.59
N ASN A 16 0.12 8.00 -12.45
CA ASN A 16 -1.01 7.08 -12.33
C ASN A 16 -0.78 6.07 -11.21
N ASP A 17 0.45 5.60 -11.06
CA ASP A 17 0.89 4.76 -9.95
C ASP A 17 0.70 5.46 -8.60
N LEU A 18 1.12 6.72 -8.50
CA LEU A 18 0.93 7.53 -7.29
C LEU A 18 -0.55 7.77 -6.99
N ALA A 19 -1.37 8.02 -8.01
CA ALA A 19 -2.82 8.16 -7.84
C ALA A 19 -3.46 6.86 -7.34
N THR A 20 -2.99 5.70 -7.80
CA THR A 20 -3.44 4.39 -7.35
C THR A 20 -3.07 4.12 -5.90
N CYS A 21 -1.81 4.40 -5.52
CA CYS A 21 -1.37 4.32 -4.13
C CYS A 21 -2.24 5.19 -3.21
N GLN A 22 -2.47 6.44 -3.60
CA GLN A 22 -3.24 7.39 -2.80
C GLN A 22 -4.68 6.91 -2.57
N LYS A 23 -5.36 6.42 -3.61
CA LYS A 23 -6.73 5.88 -3.48
C LYS A 23 -6.82 4.75 -2.46
N ILE A 24 -5.84 3.85 -2.45
CA ILE A 24 -5.82 2.70 -1.54
C ILE A 24 -5.53 3.13 -0.10
N VAL A 25 -4.55 4.02 0.07
CA VAL A 25 -4.23 4.60 1.38
C VAL A 25 -5.45 5.32 1.95
N ASP A 26 -6.16 6.12 1.14
CA ASP A 26 -7.33 6.86 1.58
C ASP A 26 -8.51 5.94 1.93
N ALA A 27 -8.76 4.90 1.13
CA ALA A 27 -9.80 3.91 1.41
C ALA A 27 -9.55 3.21 2.76
N LEU A 28 -8.32 2.71 2.96
CA LEU A 28 -7.95 2.04 4.20
C LEU A 28 -7.94 2.97 5.40
N ALA A 29 -7.49 4.21 5.22
CA ALA A 29 -7.49 5.20 6.28
C ALA A 29 -8.92 5.56 6.72
N ALA A 30 -9.85 5.70 5.76
CA ALA A 30 -11.25 5.94 6.04
C ALA A 30 -11.91 4.75 6.76
N GLU A 31 -11.66 3.53 6.28
CA GLU A 31 -12.21 2.29 6.88
C GLU A 31 -11.74 2.09 8.33
N ALA A 32 -10.45 2.24 8.58
CA ALA A 32 -9.84 1.99 9.89
C ALA A 32 -9.76 3.24 10.79
N LYS A 33 -10.33 4.38 10.35
CA LYS A 33 -10.26 5.69 11.03
C LYS A 33 -8.82 6.10 11.38
N ILE A 34 -7.89 5.81 10.48
CA ILE A 34 -6.47 6.15 10.64
C ILE A 34 -6.30 7.63 10.33
N GLU A 35 -5.68 8.35 11.26
CA GLU A 35 -5.31 9.74 11.05
C GLU A 35 -4.26 9.87 9.95
N ARG A 36 -4.45 10.84 9.05
CA ARG A 36 -3.48 11.18 8.02
C ARG A 36 -2.12 11.51 8.66
N ASP A 37 -1.04 11.14 7.98
CA ASP A 37 0.35 11.35 8.43
C ASP A 37 0.78 10.64 9.72
N SER A 38 -0.11 9.88 10.38
CA SER A 38 0.23 8.98 11.48
C SER A 38 1.25 7.91 11.05
N GLU A 39 1.90 7.27 12.02
CA GLU A 39 2.81 6.14 11.73
C GLU A 39 2.09 5.05 10.92
N GLU A 40 0.84 4.79 11.26
CA GLU A 40 0.02 3.80 10.58
C GLU A 40 -0.27 4.16 9.13
N TRP A 41 -0.66 5.41 8.88
CA TRP A 41 -0.88 5.93 7.54
C TRP A 41 0.40 5.81 6.70
N ARG A 42 1.55 6.22 7.25
CA ARG A 42 2.85 6.11 6.56
C ARG A 42 3.22 4.67 6.25
N ARG A 43 2.96 3.73 7.17
CA ARG A 43 3.22 2.31 6.94
C ARG A 43 2.38 1.76 5.78
N ILE A 44 1.10 2.11 5.72
CA ILE A 44 0.21 1.73 4.61
C ILE A 44 0.72 2.32 3.29
N SER A 45 1.10 3.60 3.28
CA SER A 45 1.64 4.28 2.10
C SER A 45 2.92 3.62 1.57
N VAL A 46 3.84 3.24 2.47
CA VAL A 46 5.08 2.54 2.08
C VAL A 46 4.77 1.17 1.47
N ILE A 47 3.85 0.40 2.07
CA ILE A 47 3.49 -0.92 1.54
C ILE A 47 2.82 -0.79 0.16
N ALA A 48 1.88 0.15 0.00
CA ALA A 48 1.22 0.39 -1.29
C ALA A 48 2.23 0.75 -2.39
N ILE A 49 3.15 1.68 -2.11
CA ILE A 49 4.23 2.05 -3.04
C ILE A 49 5.08 0.84 -3.41
N GLN A 50 5.51 0.04 -2.44
CA GLN A 50 6.35 -1.13 -2.71
C GLN A 50 5.66 -2.17 -3.59
N LEU A 51 4.35 -2.39 -3.39
CA LEU A 51 3.57 -3.31 -4.19
C LEU A 51 3.43 -2.83 -5.64
N VAL A 52 3.18 -1.53 -5.84
CA VAL A 52 3.16 -0.95 -7.20
C VAL A 52 4.53 -1.10 -7.88
N GLN A 53 5.62 -0.83 -7.18
CA GLN A 53 6.97 -1.03 -7.74
C GLN A 53 7.29 -2.51 -8.04
N GLN A 54 6.58 -3.46 -7.43
CA GLN A 54 6.69 -4.89 -7.70
C GLN A 54 5.79 -5.35 -8.87
N GLY A 55 5.06 -4.41 -9.51
CA GLY A 55 4.20 -4.68 -10.64
C GLY A 55 2.74 -5.00 -10.27
N VAL A 56 2.34 -4.78 -9.01
CA VAL A 56 0.94 -4.92 -8.60
C VAL A 56 0.23 -3.61 -8.88
N HIS A 57 -0.55 -3.53 -9.96
CA HIS A 57 -1.30 -2.33 -10.33
C HIS A 57 -2.83 -2.52 -10.21
N GLU A 58 -3.31 -3.75 -10.06
CA GLU A 58 -4.73 -4.04 -9.90
C GLU A 58 -5.22 -3.61 -8.51
N HIS A 59 -6.30 -2.82 -8.49
CA HIS A 59 -6.78 -2.16 -7.27
C HIS A 59 -7.18 -3.16 -6.18
N GLU A 60 -7.94 -4.19 -6.55
CA GLU A 60 -8.41 -5.22 -5.61
C GLU A 60 -7.25 -6.04 -5.04
N ASP A 61 -6.24 -6.35 -5.87
CA ASP A 61 -5.06 -7.11 -5.45
C ASP A 61 -4.21 -6.29 -4.48
N LEU A 62 -3.92 -5.02 -4.80
CA LEU A 62 -3.22 -4.13 -3.88
C LEU A 62 -3.97 -3.99 -2.55
N LEU A 63 -5.29 -3.76 -2.59
CA LEU A 63 -6.09 -3.59 -1.39
C LEU A 63 -6.07 -4.85 -0.53
N ALA A 64 -6.23 -6.03 -1.12
CA ALA A 64 -6.14 -7.31 -0.44
C ALA A 64 -4.75 -7.56 0.16
N MET A 65 -3.69 -7.24 -0.58
CA MET A 65 -2.31 -7.43 -0.12
C MET A 65 -1.94 -6.47 1.00
N VAL A 66 -2.34 -5.20 0.93
CA VAL A 66 -2.12 -4.23 2.01
C VAL A 66 -2.90 -4.66 3.26
N ARG A 67 -4.17 -5.06 3.13
CA ARG A 67 -4.95 -5.61 4.25
C ARG A 67 -4.27 -6.80 4.91
N ALA A 68 -3.80 -7.77 4.11
CA ALA A 68 -3.09 -8.94 4.59
C ALA A 68 -1.78 -8.56 5.32
N ALA A 69 -1.00 -7.62 4.78
CA ALA A 69 0.24 -7.15 5.41
C ALA A 69 -0.01 -6.38 6.73
N ARG A 70 -1.17 -5.73 6.86
CA ARG A 70 -1.60 -5.02 8.08
C ARG A 70 -2.33 -5.92 9.08
N GLY A 71 -2.72 -7.13 8.70
CA GLY A 71 -3.55 -8.01 9.52
C GLY A 71 -5.00 -7.54 9.66
N LEU A 72 -5.48 -6.72 8.73
CA LEU A 72 -6.87 -6.28 8.65
C LEU A 72 -7.65 -7.36 7.88
N ARG A 73 -8.67 -7.97 8.51
CA ARG A 73 -9.57 -8.96 7.89
C ARG A 73 -10.98 -8.42 7.84
#